data_AF-A0A7Z7G2F8-F1
#
_entry.id   AF-A0A7Z7G2F8-F1
#
_cell.length_a   1.000
_cell.length_b   1.000
_cell.length_c   1.000
_cell.angle_alpha   90.00
_cell.angle_beta   90.00
_cell.angle_gamma   90.00
#
_symmetry.space_group_name_H-M   'P 1'
#
loop_
_entity.id
_entity.type
_entity.pdbx_description
1 polymer ?
#
loop_
_entity_poly.entity_id
_entity_poly.type
_entity_poly.pdbx_seq_one_letter_code
_entity_poly.pdbx_strand_id
1 'polypeptide(L)'
;MRIMDYEGFRTHLKKASRKRNEPLIKIVAFQEKYMKIDEIQYYDVEQNYMSVQACNTLWMNLKDKSFRNLVSHDLKFFQTMDNLGRHSLENLIKELYDMAVPILLDYDPNDYYSLQQLSEILVLDESKLIEKLEMGRFKGAFINEEGNWVKPKPDKVELFL
;
A
#
# COMPACT_ATOMS: atom_id res chain seq x y z
N MET A 1 -15.20 -12.19 -8.31
CA MET A 1 -14.24 -11.37 -7.55
C MET A 1 -12.86 -11.50 -8.18
N ARG A 2 -12.55 -10.57 -9.05
CA ARG A 2 -11.31 -10.35 -9.77
C ARG A 2 -10.44 -9.42 -8.94
N ILE A 3 -9.30 -9.95 -8.52
CA ILE A 3 -8.26 -9.21 -7.83
C ILE A 3 -7.27 -8.65 -8.86
N MET A 4 -6.71 -7.49 -8.57
CA MET A 4 -5.64 -6.90 -9.36
C MET A 4 -4.39 -7.79 -9.37
N ASP A 5 -3.95 -8.19 -10.57
CA ASP A 5 -2.68 -8.90 -10.76
C ASP A 5 -1.48 -7.94 -10.75
N TYR A 6 -0.26 -8.49 -10.83
CA TYR A 6 0.97 -7.70 -10.77
C TYR A 6 1.07 -6.65 -11.90
N GLU A 7 0.71 -7.00 -13.13
CA GLU A 7 0.77 -6.06 -14.25
C GLU A 7 -0.29 -4.96 -14.13
N GLY A 8 -1.47 -5.31 -13.60
CA GLY A 8 -2.50 -4.37 -13.17
C GLY A 8 -1.97 -3.40 -12.12
N PHE A 9 -1.30 -3.92 -11.07
CA PHE A 9 -0.69 -3.13 -10.01
C PHE A 9 0.37 -2.16 -10.53
N ARG A 10 1.31 -2.64 -11.36
CA ARG A 10 2.32 -1.77 -12.00
C ARG A 10 1.67 -0.66 -12.83
N THR A 11 0.64 -1.01 -13.59
CA THR A 11 -0.11 -0.04 -14.42
C THR A 11 -0.81 0.99 -13.54
N HIS A 12 -1.41 0.55 -12.43
CA HIS A 12 -2.09 1.39 -11.46
C HIS A 12 -1.12 2.40 -10.81
N LEU A 13 0.04 1.94 -10.32
CA LEU A 13 1.10 2.80 -9.79
C LEU A 13 1.58 3.84 -10.82
N LYS A 14 1.84 3.42 -12.06
CA LYS A 14 2.26 4.33 -13.14
C LYS A 14 1.19 5.38 -13.45
N LYS A 15 -0.08 5.00 -13.46
CA LYS A 15 -1.21 5.90 -13.72
C LYS A 15 -1.32 6.95 -12.61
N ALA A 16 -1.24 6.54 -11.34
CA ALA A 16 -1.31 7.43 -10.20
C ALA A 16 -0.11 8.40 -10.15
N SER A 17 1.10 7.90 -10.38
CA SER A 17 2.31 8.72 -10.51
C SER A 17 2.17 9.79 -11.60
N ARG A 18 1.72 9.42 -12.80
CA ARG A 18 1.57 10.38 -13.93
C ARG A 18 0.55 11.48 -13.68
N LYS A 19 -0.56 11.16 -13.01
CA LYS A 19 -1.66 12.12 -12.86
C LYS A 19 -1.46 13.08 -11.69
N ARG A 20 -0.84 12.62 -10.59
CA ARG A 20 -0.90 13.33 -9.32
C ARG A 20 0.38 13.28 -8.47
N ASN A 21 1.41 12.52 -8.88
CA ASN A 21 2.56 12.18 -8.03
C ASN A 21 2.11 11.79 -6.61
N GLU A 22 1.06 10.98 -6.53
CA GLU A 22 0.50 10.57 -5.25
C GLU A 22 1.46 9.59 -4.53
N PRO A 23 1.61 9.74 -3.21
CA PRO A 23 2.25 8.73 -2.36
C PRO A 23 1.67 7.33 -2.56
N LEU A 24 2.51 6.30 -2.52
CA LEU A 24 2.06 4.90 -2.67
C LEU A 24 0.96 4.54 -1.66
N ILE A 25 1.04 5.02 -0.43
CA ILE A 25 0.06 4.78 0.65
C ILE A 25 -1.34 5.33 0.35
N LYS A 26 -1.46 6.28 -0.57
CA LYS A 26 -2.77 6.81 -1.02
C LYS A 26 -3.36 6.04 -2.19
N ILE A 27 -2.57 5.17 -2.81
CA ILE A 27 -2.91 4.47 -4.05
C ILE A 27 -3.19 3.00 -3.73
N VAL A 28 -2.37 2.40 -2.88
CA VAL A 28 -2.49 1.01 -2.46
C VAL A 28 -2.24 0.90 -0.96
N ALA A 29 -3.09 0.12 -0.28
CA ALA A 29 -2.86 -0.25 1.10
C ALA A 29 -1.88 -1.43 1.15
N PHE A 30 -1.03 -1.47 2.16
CA PHE A 30 -0.03 -2.51 2.32
C PHE A 30 -0.27 -3.25 3.63
N GLN A 31 -0.34 -4.58 3.55
CA GLN A 31 -0.26 -5.45 4.70
C GLN A 31 1.17 -5.41 5.24
N GLU A 32 1.28 -5.09 6.51
CA GLU A 32 2.56 -5.08 7.20
C GLU A 32 3.03 -6.53 7.41
N LYS A 33 3.97 -7.01 6.58
CA LYS A 33 4.65 -8.29 6.81
C LYS A 33 5.62 -8.23 8.00
N TYR A 34 6.07 -7.03 8.38
CA TYR A 34 7.06 -6.75 9.43
C TYR A 34 6.45 -5.80 10.46
N MET A 35 5.95 -6.31 11.59
CA MET A 35 5.10 -5.65 12.61
C MET A 35 5.63 -4.36 13.30
N LYS A 36 6.56 -3.60 12.72
CA LYS A 36 6.94 -2.30 13.25
C LYS A 36 7.02 -1.30 12.11
N ILE A 37 5.96 -0.48 12.02
CA ILE A 37 5.89 0.73 11.22
C ILE A 37 7.21 1.50 11.31
N ASP A 38 7.85 1.51 12.48
CA ASP A 38 9.03 2.30 12.81
C ASP A 38 10.37 1.75 12.28
N GLU A 39 10.48 0.47 11.89
CA GLU A 39 11.77 -0.13 11.47
C GLU A 39 11.61 -1.19 10.36
N ILE A 40 12.00 -0.84 9.12
CA ILE A 40 12.22 -1.81 8.05
C ILE A 40 13.49 -2.61 8.37
N GLN A 41 13.32 -3.90 8.63
CA GLN A 41 14.41 -4.86 8.81
C GLN A 41 15.00 -5.23 7.45
N TYR A 42 15.80 -4.36 6.85
CA TYR A 42 16.40 -4.57 5.52
C TYR A 42 17.34 -5.79 5.42
N TYR A 43 17.80 -6.32 6.56
CA TYR A 43 18.82 -7.36 6.63
C TYR A 43 18.29 -8.76 7.03
N ASP A 44 16.98 -8.91 7.26
CA ASP A 44 16.37 -10.22 7.48
C ASP A 44 16.05 -10.89 6.13
N VAL A 45 17.07 -11.52 5.55
CA VAL A 45 17.08 -12.10 4.19
C VAL A 45 16.07 -13.24 4.04
N GLU A 46 15.57 -13.82 5.13
CA GLU A 46 14.57 -14.89 5.10
C GLU A 46 13.15 -14.34 4.91
N GLN A 47 12.94 -13.06 5.20
CA GLN A 47 11.61 -12.45 5.16
C GLN A 47 11.48 -11.37 4.09
N ASN A 48 12.58 -10.67 3.76
CA ASN A 48 12.68 -9.60 2.77
C ASN A 48 13.38 -10.04 1.48
N TYR A 49 12.64 -10.12 0.37
CA TYR A 49 13.17 -10.51 -0.92
C TYR A 49 13.59 -9.31 -1.78
N MET A 50 13.69 -8.10 -1.18
CA MET A 50 14.35 -6.97 -1.82
C MET A 50 15.83 -7.27 -2.10
N SER A 51 16.32 -6.82 -3.25
CA SER A 51 17.72 -6.97 -3.63
C SER A 51 18.61 -6.18 -2.67
N VAL A 52 19.83 -6.68 -2.41
CA VAL A 52 20.80 -5.99 -1.54
C VAL A 52 21.03 -4.54 -1.98
N GLN A 53 21.02 -4.29 -3.30
CA GLN A 53 21.14 -2.94 -3.84
C GLN A 53 19.91 -2.09 -3.52
N ALA A 54 18.69 -2.61 -3.68
CA ALA A 54 17.48 -1.89 -3.30
C ALA A 54 17.49 -1.56 -1.81
N CYS A 55 17.80 -2.54 -0.95
CA CYS A 55 17.92 -2.36 0.49
C CYS A 55 18.92 -1.25 0.85
N ASN A 56 20.14 -1.32 0.31
CA ASN A 56 21.18 -0.33 0.61
C ASN A 56 20.82 1.06 0.10
N THR A 57 20.28 1.18 -1.13
CA THR A 57 19.91 2.48 -1.69
C THR A 57 18.76 3.09 -0.90
N LEU A 58 17.73 2.31 -0.53
CA LEU A 58 16.63 2.78 0.30
C LEU A 58 17.12 3.21 1.69
N TRP A 59 17.98 2.41 2.33
CA TRP A 59 18.57 2.73 3.63
C TRP A 59 19.36 4.04 3.64
N MET A 60 20.08 4.33 2.55
CA MET A 60 20.88 5.56 2.43
C MET A 60 20.05 6.80 2.09
N ASN A 61 18.91 6.64 1.41
CA ASN A 61 18.13 7.76 0.87
C ASN A 61 16.85 8.05 1.65
N LEU A 62 16.31 7.09 2.42
CA LEU A 62 15.16 7.31 3.27
C LEU A 62 15.61 7.93 4.60
N LYS A 63 15.07 9.12 4.90
CA LYS A 63 15.36 9.83 6.16
C LYS A 63 14.95 9.04 7.39
N ASP A 64 13.80 8.39 7.30
CA ASP A 64 13.25 7.50 8.30
C ASP A 64 13.16 6.09 7.72
N LYS A 65 13.59 5.10 8.49
CA LYS A 65 13.66 3.70 8.07
C LYS A 65 12.34 2.97 8.30
N SER A 66 11.26 3.70 8.53
CA SER A 66 9.91 3.19 8.66
C SER A 66 9.33 2.73 7.33
N PHE A 67 8.53 1.65 7.38
CA PHE A 67 7.77 1.20 6.20
C PHE A 67 6.80 2.29 5.75
N ARG A 68 6.21 3.00 6.72
CA ARG A 68 5.36 4.16 6.45
C ARG A 68 6.09 5.24 5.67
N ASN A 69 7.34 5.57 6.01
CA ASN A 69 8.10 6.53 5.23
C ASN A 69 8.34 6.02 3.80
N LEU A 70 8.70 4.75 3.63
CA LEU A 70 8.86 4.15 2.30
C LEU A 70 7.58 4.31 1.44
N VAL A 71 6.41 3.93 1.95
CA VAL A 71 5.16 4.05 1.17
C VAL A 71 4.59 5.47 1.13
N SER A 72 5.14 6.42 1.90
CA SER A 72 4.74 7.85 1.86
C SER A 72 5.35 8.61 0.68
N HIS A 73 6.25 7.99 -0.08
CA HIS A 73 6.81 8.55 -1.29
C HIS A 73 6.03 8.11 -2.53
N ASP A 74 6.09 8.91 -3.60
CA ASP A 74 5.53 8.56 -4.91
C ASP A 74 6.49 7.65 -5.71
N LEU A 75 6.02 7.08 -6.82
CA LEU A 75 6.85 6.23 -7.68
C LEU A 75 8.05 6.99 -8.29
N LYS A 76 7.91 8.28 -8.56
CA LYS A 76 8.95 9.08 -9.21
C LYS A 76 10.15 9.27 -8.29
N PHE A 77 9.92 9.43 -6.99
CA PHE A 77 10.96 9.49 -5.96
C PHE A 77 11.96 8.34 -6.11
N PHE A 78 11.48 7.10 -6.22
CA PHE A 78 12.32 5.91 -6.44
C PHE A 78 12.96 5.89 -7.82
N GLN A 79 12.23 6.29 -8.87
CA GLN A 79 12.78 6.35 -10.23
C GLN A 79 13.93 7.34 -10.39
N THR A 80 13.98 8.36 -9.53
CA THR A 80 15.03 9.38 -9.52
C THR A 80 16.10 9.14 -8.45
N MET A 81 16.05 8.03 -7.70
CA MET A 81 17.10 7.71 -6.73
C MET A 81 18.40 7.32 -7.42
N ASP A 82 19.48 8.02 -7.06
CA ASP A 82 20.82 7.62 -7.44
C ASP A 82 21.12 6.21 -6.91
N ASN A 83 21.73 5.38 -7.77
CA ASN A 83 22.09 3.99 -7.48
C ASN A 83 20.93 3.02 -7.26
N LEU A 84 19.67 3.40 -7.53
CA LEU A 84 18.57 2.43 -7.66
C LEU A 84 18.43 2.00 -9.12
N GLY A 85 19.18 0.95 -9.49
CA GLY A 85 19.14 0.41 -10.86
C GLY A 85 17.76 -0.13 -11.24
N ARG A 86 17.46 -0.19 -12.54
CA ARG A 86 16.15 -0.61 -13.08
C ARG A 86 15.67 -1.97 -12.54
N HIS A 87 16.56 -2.95 -12.41
CA HIS A 87 16.20 -4.27 -11.88
C HIS A 87 15.88 -4.22 -10.39
N SER A 88 16.62 -3.43 -9.62
CA SER A 88 16.40 -3.24 -8.18
C SER A 88 15.12 -2.46 -7.91
N LEU A 89 14.78 -1.48 -8.75
CA LEU A 89 13.48 -0.81 -8.72
C LEU A 89 12.33 -1.78 -9.04
N GLU A 90 12.47 -2.61 -10.06
CA GLU A 90 11.44 -3.58 -10.42
C GLU A 90 11.21 -4.60 -9.29
N ASN A 91 12.29 -5.07 -8.66
CA ASN A 91 12.21 -5.93 -7.49
C ASN A 91 11.54 -5.22 -6.29
N LEU A 92 11.84 -3.96 -6.00
CA LEU A 92 11.10 -3.17 -5.00
C LEU A 92 9.59 -3.12 -5.30
N ILE A 93 9.22 -2.86 -6.57
CA ILE A 93 7.81 -2.82 -6.97
C ILE A 93 7.14 -4.19 -6.80
N LYS A 94 7.89 -5.28 -7.04
CA LYS A 94 7.41 -6.65 -6.83
C LYS A 94 7.17 -6.94 -5.34
N GLU A 95 8.09 -6.55 -4.46
CA GLU A 95 7.92 -6.67 -3.02
C GLU A 95 6.73 -5.86 -2.51
N LEU A 96 6.56 -4.64 -3.01
CA LEU A 96 5.38 -3.82 -2.69
C LEU A 96 4.08 -4.50 -3.11
N TYR A 97 4.04 -5.14 -4.28
CA TYR A 97 2.87 -5.90 -4.71
C TYR A 97 2.59 -7.10 -3.80
N ASP A 98 3.62 -7.85 -3.41
CA ASP A 98 3.46 -9.03 -2.56
C ASP A 98 3.04 -8.66 -1.13
N MET A 99 3.27 -7.40 -0.70
CA MET A 99 2.76 -6.83 0.55
C MET A 99 1.43 -6.09 0.38
N ALA A 100 0.91 -5.88 -0.83
CA ALA A 100 -0.30 -5.09 -1.02
C ALA A 100 -1.54 -5.82 -0.48
N VAL A 101 -2.45 -5.09 0.15
CA VAL A 101 -3.83 -5.57 0.35
C VAL A 101 -4.47 -5.74 -1.04
N PRO A 102 -5.17 -6.86 -1.30
CA PRO A 102 -5.84 -7.08 -2.58
C PRO A 102 -6.76 -5.92 -2.98
N ILE A 103 -6.53 -5.35 -4.15
CA ILE A 103 -7.46 -4.40 -4.77
C ILE A 103 -8.48 -5.20 -5.57
N LEU A 104 -9.76 -5.06 -5.22
CA LEU A 104 -10.86 -5.69 -5.94
C LEU A 104 -11.29 -4.83 -7.11
N LEU A 105 -11.39 -5.44 -8.30
CA LEU A 105 -11.73 -4.74 -9.54
C LEU A 105 -13.20 -4.87 -9.94
N ASP A 106 -13.93 -5.84 -9.38
CA ASP A 106 -15.31 -6.19 -9.73
C ASP A 106 -16.19 -6.30 -8.47
N TYR A 107 -16.08 -5.32 -7.57
CA TYR A 107 -16.90 -5.25 -6.36
C TYR A 107 -18.15 -4.38 -6.58
N ASP A 108 -19.25 -4.69 -5.89
CA ASP A 108 -20.42 -3.80 -5.84
C ASP A 108 -20.18 -2.72 -4.76
N PRO A 109 -20.08 -1.42 -5.11
CA PRO A 109 -19.87 -0.36 -4.13
C PRO A 109 -20.93 -0.32 -3.03
N ASN A 110 -22.14 -0.82 -3.29
CA ASN A 110 -23.23 -0.84 -2.31
C ASN A 110 -22.99 -1.84 -1.17
N ASP A 111 -22.11 -2.82 -1.35
CA ASP A 111 -21.76 -3.81 -0.32
C ASP A 111 -20.68 -3.31 0.67
N TYR A 112 -20.20 -2.08 0.48
CA TYR A 112 -19.10 -1.50 1.23
C TYR A 112 -19.47 -0.15 1.84
N TYR A 113 -18.81 0.20 2.94
CA TYR A 113 -18.79 1.55 3.48
C TYR A 113 -17.62 2.32 2.88
N SER A 114 -17.88 3.57 2.46
CA SER A 114 -16.82 4.53 2.11
C SER A 114 -16.12 5.07 3.36
N LEU A 115 -14.97 5.74 3.18
CA LEU A 115 -14.28 6.44 4.26
C LEU A 115 -15.20 7.42 5.00
N GLN A 116 -15.99 8.21 4.27
CA GLN A 116 -16.93 9.17 4.84
C GLN A 116 -17.99 8.47 5.70
N GLN A 117 -18.60 7.39 5.18
CA GLN A 117 -19.60 6.63 5.94
C GLN A 117 -19.00 6.00 7.20
N LEU A 118 -17.77 5.46 7.12
CA LEU A 118 -17.06 4.92 8.28
C LEU A 118 -16.74 6.01 9.32
N SER A 119 -16.34 7.20 8.87
CA SER A 119 -16.07 8.37 9.72
C SER A 119 -17.33 8.77 10.51
N GLU A 120 -18.47 8.84 9.83
CA GLU A 120 -19.77 9.14 10.43
C GLU A 120 -20.23 8.04 11.42
N ILE A 121 -20.13 6.76 11.04
CA ILE A 121 -20.55 5.63 11.87
C ILE A 121 -19.69 5.52 13.15
N LEU A 122 -18.38 5.69 13.00
CA LEU A 122 -17.42 5.52 14.10
C LEU A 122 -17.26 6.79 14.94
N VAL A 123 -17.83 7.92 14.50
CA VAL A 123 -17.67 9.24 15.11
C VAL A 123 -16.18 9.56 15.28
N LEU A 124 -15.41 9.37 14.21
CA LEU A 124 -13.97 9.56 14.16
C LEU A 124 -13.61 10.55 13.06
N ASP A 125 -12.63 11.41 13.32
CA ASP A 125 -12.01 12.24 12.28
C ASP A 125 -11.42 11.37 11.16
N GLU A 126 -11.61 11.77 9.90
CA GLU A 126 -11.16 11.00 8.73
C GLU A 126 -9.65 10.74 8.75
N SER A 127 -8.85 11.71 9.20
CA SER A 127 -7.38 11.56 9.30
C SER A 127 -7.01 10.46 10.28
N LYS A 128 -7.69 10.40 11.44
CA LYS A 128 -7.50 9.34 12.44
C LYS A 128 -8.04 7.99 11.97
N LEU A 129 -9.09 7.99 11.16
CA LEU A 129 -9.65 6.78 10.58
C LEU A 129 -8.69 6.18 9.54
N ILE A 130 -8.11 7.01 8.67
CA ILE A 130 -7.07 6.62 7.71
C ILE A 130 -5.89 5.99 8.43
N GLU A 131 -5.37 6.60 9.50
CA GLU A 131 -4.27 6.03 10.28
C GLU A 131 -4.59 4.62 10.79
N LYS A 132 -5.80 4.41 11.32
CA LYS A 132 -6.24 3.08 11.77
C LYS A 132 -6.41 2.08 10.62
N LEU A 133 -6.85 2.53 9.45
CA LEU A 133 -6.96 1.71 8.24
C LEU A 133 -5.58 1.29 7.73
N GLU A 134 -4.62 2.23 7.69
CA GLU A 134 -3.21 2.01 7.36
C GLU A 134 -2.58 0.98 8.32
N MET A 135 -2.95 1.01 9.61
CA MET A 135 -2.50 0.06 10.63
C MET A 135 -3.21 -1.31 10.57
N GLY A 136 -4.05 -1.57 9.56
CA GLY A 136 -4.77 -2.84 9.42
C GLY A 136 -5.80 -3.10 10.53
N ARG A 137 -6.24 -2.08 11.27
CA ARG A 137 -7.19 -2.24 12.40
C ARG A 137 -8.60 -2.63 11.95
N PHE A 138 -8.89 -2.52 10.65
CA PHE A 138 -10.17 -2.87 10.07
C PHE A 138 -10.03 -4.04 9.08
N LYS A 139 -10.33 -5.25 9.55
CA LYS A 139 -10.21 -6.49 8.75
C LYS A 139 -10.98 -6.39 7.43
N GLY A 140 -10.35 -6.72 6.32
CA GLY A 140 -10.97 -6.71 4.99
C GLY A 140 -11.21 -5.31 4.40
N ALA A 141 -10.76 -4.24 5.06
CA ALA A 141 -10.68 -2.93 4.41
C ALA A 141 -9.63 -2.96 3.30
N PHE A 142 -9.89 -2.29 2.19
CA PHE A 142 -8.93 -2.13 1.10
C PHE A 142 -9.07 -0.75 0.46
N ILE A 143 -8.08 -0.38 -0.37
CA ILE A 143 -8.14 0.80 -1.22
C ILE A 143 -8.61 0.36 -2.60
N ASN A 144 -9.69 0.96 -3.10
CA ASN A 144 -10.21 0.65 -4.43
C ASN A 144 -9.31 1.21 -5.55
N GLU A 145 -9.64 0.93 -6.80
CA GLU A 145 -8.90 1.37 -7.99
C GLU A 145 -8.90 2.89 -8.21
N GLU A 146 -9.68 3.64 -7.42
CA GLU A 146 -9.74 5.10 -7.44
C GLU A 146 -8.90 5.74 -6.32
N GLY A 147 -8.31 4.94 -5.41
CA GLY A 147 -7.56 5.43 -4.26
C GLY A 147 -8.42 5.67 -3.01
N ASN A 148 -9.66 5.19 -2.99
CA ASN A 148 -10.59 5.40 -1.88
C ASN A 148 -10.63 4.19 -0.95
N TRP A 149 -10.56 4.46 0.36
CA TRP A 149 -10.77 3.43 1.38
C TRP A 149 -12.22 2.94 1.37
N VAL A 150 -12.36 1.61 1.31
CA VAL A 150 -13.63 0.92 1.39
C VAL A 150 -13.55 -0.26 2.36
N LYS A 151 -14.65 -0.50 3.08
CA LYS A 151 -14.77 -1.56 4.07
C LYS A 151 -16.03 -2.39 3.82
N PRO A 152 -15.96 -3.72 3.75
CA PRO A 152 -17.14 -4.55 3.61
C PRO A 152 -18.12 -4.31 4.77
N LYS A 153 -19.41 -4.21 4.46
CA LYS A 153 -20.48 -4.16 5.46
C LYS A 153 -20.52 -5.49 6.26
N PRO A 154 -21.05 -5.50 7.50
CA PRO A 154 -20.97 -6.66 8.40
C PRO A 154 -21.55 -7.95 7.82
N ASP A 155 -22.62 -7.84 7.02
CA ASP A 155 -23.31 -8.92 6.32
C ASP A 155 -22.53 -9.46 5.09
N LYS A 156 -21.42 -8.81 4.73
CA LYS A 156 -20.57 -9.12 3.57
C LYS A 156 -19.14 -9.51 3.97
N VAL A 157 -18.87 -9.67 5.27
CA VAL A 157 -17.51 -9.93 5.81
C VAL A 157 -16.95 -11.29 5.36
N GLU A 158 -17.81 -12.27 5.04
CA GLU A 158 -17.40 -13.59 4.56
C GLU A 158 -16.65 -13.58 3.22
N LEU A 159 -16.68 -12.46 2.49
CA LEU A 159 -15.94 -12.28 1.23
C LEU A 159 -14.40 -12.19 1.41
N PHE A 160 -13.91 -12.11 2.65
CA PHE A 160 -12.49 -11.89 2.99
C PHE A 160 -11.98 -12.83 4.09
N LEU A 161 -12.66 -13.97 4.30
CA LEU A 161 -12.20 -15.08 5.15
C LEU A 161 -11.46 -16.14 4.33
#